data_AF-A0AAW5EKP2-F1
#
_entry.id   AF-A0AAW5EKP2-F1
#
_cell.length_a   1.000
_cell.length_b   1.000
_cell.length_c   1.000
_cell.angle_alpha   90.00
_cell.angle_beta   90.00
_cell.angle_gamma   90.00
#
_symmetry.space_group_name_H-M   'P 1'
#
loop_
_entity.id
_entity.type
_entity.pdbx_description
1 polymer ?
#
loop_
_entity_poly.entity_id
_entity_poly.type
_entity_poly.pdbx_seq_one_letter_code
_entity_poly.pdbx_strand_id
1 'polypeptide(L)'
;PARKRGKQIKKRGISNEQICIATAIDRNGNIILEPLCKGRVTYNALERLYEGRIDSTSIICTDSHKSYIQFAKDLQLDHKRIARGHYKNDIYHINHVNSLHSNLKIWMYRFKGVSTKFLNNYMSWYKWLQSFSSDKEVIKTKNMLIHSIIPFVDTKIKGYKERETNI
;
A
#
# COMPACT_ATOMS: atom_id res chain seq x y z
N PRO A 1 -15.10 -17.23 -11.84
CA PRO A 1 -15.93 -17.88 -10.81
C PRO A 1 -15.59 -17.40 -9.39
N ALA A 2 -16.62 -17.10 -8.57
CA ALA A 2 -16.43 -16.81 -7.15
C ALA A 2 -15.95 -18.07 -6.41
N ARG A 3 -14.99 -17.91 -5.49
CA ARG A 3 -14.49 -19.04 -4.69
C ARG A 3 -15.51 -19.38 -3.58
N LYS A 4 -15.78 -20.68 -3.41
CA LYS A 4 -16.49 -21.18 -2.23
C LYS A 4 -15.52 -21.24 -1.04
N ARG A 5 -16.00 -20.89 0.16
CA ARG A 5 -15.24 -20.92 1.42
C ARG A 5 -14.57 -22.29 1.61
N GLY A 6 -13.32 -22.30 2.08
CA GLY A 6 -12.58 -23.52 2.40
C GLY A 6 -11.98 -24.28 1.21
N LYS A 7 -12.18 -23.86 -0.05
CA LYS A 7 -11.51 -24.49 -1.19
C LYS A 7 -10.05 -24.06 -1.29
N GLN A 8 -9.17 -25.06 -1.33
CA GLN A 8 -7.72 -24.92 -1.49
C GLN A 8 -7.37 -24.26 -2.84
N ILE A 9 -6.26 -23.53 -2.86
CA ILE A 9 -5.66 -22.97 -4.07
C ILE A 9 -5.30 -24.16 -4.99
N LYS A 10 -5.76 -24.17 -6.24
CA LYS A 10 -5.52 -25.28 -7.16
C LYS A 10 -4.11 -25.25 -7.75
N LYS A 11 -3.54 -24.05 -7.88
CA LYS A 11 -2.21 -23.83 -8.46
C LYS A 11 -1.19 -23.54 -7.37
N ARG A 12 -0.05 -24.26 -7.38
CA ARG A 12 1.10 -23.94 -6.53
C ARG A 12 1.83 -22.71 -7.06
N GLY A 13 2.44 -21.93 -6.15
CA GLY A 13 3.18 -20.71 -6.49
C GLY A 13 2.31 -19.51 -6.84
N ILE A 14 2.95 -18.39 -7.20
CA ILE A 14 2.26 -17.15 -7.60
C ILE A 14 1.46 -17.42 -8.88
N SER A 15 0.14 -17.26 -8.80
CA SER A 15 -0.76 -17.53 -9.93
C SER A 15 -1.95 -16.58 -9.95
N ASN A 16 -2.71 -16.58 -11.04
CA ASN A 16 -3.88 -15.71 -11.23
C ASN A 16 -5.04 -16.00 -10.24
N GLU A 17 -4.84 -16.97 -9.34
CA GLU A 17 -5.71 -17.28 -8.21
C GLU A 17 -5.48 -16.38 -6.99
N GLN A 18 -4.41 -15.57 -7.01
CA GLN A 18 -4.03 -14.65 -5.95
C GLN A 18 -4.11 -13.20 -6.44
N ILE A 19 -4.43 -12.29 -5.52
CA ILE A 19 -4.36 -10.85 -5.76
C ILE A 19 -3.04 -10.36 -5.17
N CYS A 20 -2.24 -9.69 -6.01
CA CYS A 20 -1.08 -8.96 -5.56
C CYS A 20 -1.54 -7.65 -4.92
N ILE A 21 -1.05 -7.35 -3.72
CA ILE A 21 -1.20 -6.07 -3.05
C ILE A 21 0.16 -5.40 -3.11
N ALA A 22 0.23 -4.25 -3.76
CA ALA A 22 1.43 -3.44 -3.80
C ALA A 22 1.53 -2.61 -2.52
N THR A 23 2.75 -2.49 -2.02
CA THR A 23 3.06 -1.80 -0.76
C THR A 23 4.29 -0.94 -0.90
N ALA A 24 4.22 0.30 -0.43
CA ALA A 24 5.37 1.13 -0.14
C ALA A 24 5.14 1.87 1.18
N ILE A 25 6.22 2.13 1.90
CA ILE A 25 6.21 2.93 3.13
C ILE A 25 7.49 3.75 3.19
N ASP A 26 7.36 5.05 3.47
CA ASP A 26 8.50 5.93 3.66
C ASP A 26 8.88 6.07 5.15
N ARG A 27 9.89 6.90 5.45
CA ARG A 27 10.35 7.15 6.82
C ARG A 27 9.38 8.01 7.65
N ASN A 28 8.50 8.75 6.99
CA ASN A 28 7.49 9.59 7.63
C ASN A 28 6.21 8.81 7.93
N GLY A 29 6.14 7.52 7.56
CA GLY A 29 4.97 6.66 7.77
C GLY A 29 3.92 6.79 6.68
N ASN A 30 4.20 7.47 5.56
CA ASN A 30 3.29 7.52 4.42
C ASN A 30 3.24 6.16 3.75
N ILE A 31 2.03 5.60 3.60
CA ILE A 31 1.82 4.25 3.09
C ILE A 31 1.11 4.28 1.73
N ILE A 32 1.64 3.53 0.77
CA ILE A 32 0.90 3.04 -0.40
C ILE A 32 0.55 1.58 -0.11
N LEU A 33 -0.74 1.22 -0.17
CA LEU A 33 -1.21 -0.12 0.09
C LEU A 33 -2.46 -0.37 -0.76
N GLU A 34 -2.29 -0.99 -1.94
CA GLU A 34 -3.37 -1.09 -2.93
C GLU A 34 -3.31 -2.42 -3.70
N PRO A 35 -4.46 -3.04 -4.02
CA PRO A 35 -4.50 -4.18 -4.93
C PRO A 35 -4.01 -3.79 -6.33
N LEU A 36 -2.99 -4.51 -6.82
CA LEU A 36 -2.27 -4.17 -8.03
C LEU A 36 -2.77 -4.96 -9.25
N CYS A 37 -2.72 -6.30 -9.14
CA CYS A 37 -3.04 -7.22 -10.22
C CYS A 37 -3.40 -8.61 -9.69
N LYS A 38 -3.90 -9.49 -10.57
CA LYS A 38 -3.98 -10.93 -10.31
C LYS A 38 -2.68 -11.60 -10.72
N GLY A 39 -2.16 -12.49 -9.89
CA GLY A 39 -0.96 -13.26 -10.19
C GLY A 39 0.33 -12.45 -10.11
N ARG A 40 1.23 -12.69 -11.07
CA ARG A 40 2.60 -12.17 -11.02
C ARG A 40 2.63 -10.69 -11.36
N VAL A 41 3.43 -9.94 -10.61
CA VAL A 41 3.65 -8.51 -10.83
C VAL A 41 4.34 -8.27 -12.17
N THR A 42 3.80 -7.35 -12.95
CA THR A 42 4.38 -6.85 -14.20
C THR A 42 4.90 -5.43 -13.98
N TYR A 43 5.83 -4.99 -14.83
CA TYR A 43 6.37 -3.63 -14.82
C TYR A 43 5.25 -2.58 -14.97
N ASN A 44 4.41 -2.68 -16.01
CA ASN A 44 3.35 -1.71 -16.29
C ASN A 44 2.38 -1.54 -15.12
N ALA A 45 2.19 -2.60 -14.31
CA ALA A 45 1.34 -2.51 -13.13
C ALA A 45 2.00 -1.67 -12.03
N LEU A 46 3.31 -1.84 -11.80
CA LEU A 46 4.08 -1.04 -10.86
C LEU A 46 4.17 0.43 -11.30
N GLU A 47 4.50 0.67 -12.56
CA GLU A 47 4.56 2.00 -13.17
C GLU A 47 3.24 2.75 -12.95
N ARG A 48 2.12 2.19 -13.41
CA ARG A 48 0.78 2.79 -13.23
C ARG A 48 0.45 3.14 -11.78
N LEU A 49 0.93 2.35 -10.82
CA LEU A 49 0.63 2.61 -9.41
C LEU A 49 1.50 3.73 -8.83
N TYR A 50 2.78 3.76 -9.18
CA TYR A 50 3.78 4.60 -8.51
C TYR A 50 4.12 5.87 -9.28
N GLU A 51 3.79 5.95 -10.57
CA GLU A 51 3.92 7.16 -11.38
C GLU A 51 3.20 8.35 -10.71
N GLY A 52 3.93 9.46 -10.56
CA GLY A 52 3.44 10.66 -9.88
C GLY A 52 3.20 10.54 -8.38
N ARG A 53 3.53 9.39 -7.76
CA ARG A 53 3.37 9.17 -6.30
C ARG A 53 4.69 9.00 -5.55
N ILE A 54 5.79 8.84 -6.28
CA ILE A 54 7.15 8.77 -5.73
C ILE A 54 7.93 9.94 -6.31
N ASP A 55 8.59 10.69 -5.44
CA ASP A 55 9.45 11.80 -5.86
C ASP A 55 10.68 11.26 -6.62
N SER A 56 11.06 11.92 -7.71
CA SER A 56 12.23 11.57 -8.53
C SER A 56 13.56 11.51 -7.75
N THR A 57 13.69 12.22 -6.62
CA THR A 57 14.89 12.18 -5.78
C THR A 57 14.82 11.10 -4.70
N SER A 58 13.77 10.27 -4.69
CA SER A 58 13.58 9.23 -3.69
C SER A 58 14.51 8.04 -3.90
N ILE A 59 14.99 7.47 -2.79
CA ILE A 59 15.74 6.21 -2.80
C ILE A 59 14.77 5.06 -2.53
N ILE A 60 14.62 4.17 -3.49
CA ILE A 60 13.80 2.97 -3.36
C ILE A 60 14.62 1.83 -2.78
N CYS A 61 14.11 1.23 -1.71
CA CYS A 61 14.66 0.01 -1.12
C CYS A 61 13.72 -1.17 -1.41
N THR A 62 14.21 -2.20 -2.14
CA THR A 62 13.41 -3.41 -2.40
C THR A 62 14.15 -4.68 -2.02
N ASP A 63 13.40 -5.78 -2.00
CA ASP A 63 13.99 -7.11 -2.00
C ASP A 63 14.70 -7.41 -3.33
N SER A 64 15.23 -8.63 -3.44
CA SER A 64 15.98 -9.07 -4.60
C SER A 64 15.13 -9.37 -5.85
N HIS A 65 13.82 -9.08 -5.90
CA HIS A 65 12.96 -9.44 -7.04
C HIS A 65 13.29 -8.62 -8.32
N LYS A 66 13.37 -9.30 -9.47
CA LYS A 66 13.85 -8.71 -10.74
C LYS A 66 12.95 -7.58 -11.29
N SER A 67 11.65 -7.62 -11.03
CA SER A 67 10.69 -6.61 -11.54
C SER A 67 11.01 -5.19 -11.06
N TYR A 68 11.64 -5.06 -9.89
CA TYR A 68 11.99 -3.76 -9.33
C TYR A 68 13.20 -3.12 -10.00
N ILE A 69 14.08 -3.91 -10.62
CA ILE A 69 15.28 -3.41 -11.30
C ILE A 69 14.86 -2.56 -12.51
N GLN A 70 13.97 -3.10 -13.34
CA GLN A 70 13.47 -2.39 -14.52
C GLN A 70 12.66 -1.16 -14.10
N PHE A 71 11.76 -1.34 -13.13
CA PHE A 71 10.96 -0.27 -12.54
C PHE A 71 11.79 0.93 -12.05
N ALA A 72 12.86 0.68 -11.30
CA ALA A 72 13.67 1.77 -10.78
C ALA A 72 14.51 2.47 -11.86
N LYS A 73 14.98 1.73 -12.87
CA LYS A 73 15.70 2.32 -14.02
C LYS A 73 14.82 3.27 -14.81
N ASP A 74 13.59 2.85 -15.12
CA ASP A 74 12.70 3.61 -16.00
C ASP A 74 12.17 4.88 -15.31
N LEU A 75 11.94 4.82 -13.99
CA LEU A 75 11.62 6.01 -13.18
C LEU A 75 12.84 6.84 -12.77
N GLN A 76 14.05 6.44 -13.18
CA GLN A 76 15.32 7.12 -12.84
C GLN A 76 15.55 7.28 -11.32
N LEU A 77 15.12 6.29 -10.53
CA LEU A 77 15.21 6.32 -9.07
C LEU A 77 16.48 5.61 -8.58
N ASP A 78 17.11 6.12 -7.50
CA ASP A 78 18.20 5.40 -6.84
C ASP A 78 17.65 4.12 -6.20
N HIS A 79 18.21 2.97 -6.58
CA HIS A 79 17.71 1.66 -6.18
C HIS A 79 18.71 0.93 -5.29
N LYS A 80 18.35 0.78 -4.01
CA LYS A 80 19.08 -0.06 -3.06
C LYS A 80 18.39 -1.41 -2.92
N ARG A 81 19.04 -2.45 -3.47
CA ARG A 81 18.56 -3.84 -3.35
C ARG A 81 19.11 -4.47 -2.09
N ILE A 82 18.23 -5.03 -1.28
CA ILE A 82 18.62 -5.86 -0.13
C ILE A 82 18.75 -7.30 -0.62
N ALA A 83 19.96 -7.86 -0.47
CA ALA A 83 20.27 -9.22 -0.88
C ALA A 83 19.46 -10.25 -0.07
N ARG A 84 19.16 -11.40 -0.69
CA ARG A 84 18.49 -12.51 0.01
C ARG A 84 19.32 -12.95 1.21
N GLY A 85 18.67 -13.16 2.36
CA GLY A 85 19.32 -13.53 3.61
C GLY A 85 19.90 -12.35 4.40
N HIS A 86 19.88 -11.14 3.85
CA HIS A 86 20.26 -9.91 4.53
C HIS A 86 19.03 -9.06 4.85
N TYR A 87 19.08 -8.33 5.97
CA TYR A 87 17.98 -7.47 6.42
C TYR A 87 18.26 -5.97 6.22
N LYS A 88 19.53 -5.59 6.05
CA LYS A 88 19.97 -4.21 5.82
C LYS A 88 21.22 -4.18 4.94
N ASN A 89 21.40 -3.06 4.24
CA ASN A 89 22.62 -2.65 3.57
C ASN A 89 22.92 -1.22 4.05
N ASP A 90 23.85 -1.08 4.97
CA ASP A 90 24.13 0.19 5.67
C ASP A 90 22.85 0.78 6.32
N ILE A 91 22.49 2.03 5.99
CA ILE A 91 21.27 2.70 6.47
C ILE A 91 19.99 2.27 5.73
N TYR A 92 20.11 1.43 4.69
CA TYR A 92 19.00 1.01 3.84
C TYR A 92 18.47 -0.36 4.28
N HIS A 93 17.18 -0.45 4.57
CA HIS A 93 16.55 -1.70 4.99
C HIS A 93 15.09 -1.77 4.57
N ILE A 94 14.59 -2.99 4.39
CA ILE A 94 13.18 -3.27 4.06
C ILE A 94 12.33 -3.62 5.29
N ASN A 95 12.85 -3.34 6.50
CA ASN A 95 12.19 -3.71 7.75
C ASN A 95 10.81 -3.06 7.91
N HIS A 96 10.65 -1.78 7.54
CA HIS A 96 9.36 -1.10 7.65
C HIS A 96 8.28 -1.78 6.79
N VAL A 97 8.59 -2.12 5.54
CA VAL A 97 7.63 -2.81 4.66
C VAL A 97 7.37 -4.25 5.13
N ASN A 98 8.37 -4.96 5.65
CA ASN A 98 8.20 -6.31 6.21
C ASN A 98 7.31 -6.30 7.47
N SER A 99 7.49 -5.30 8.33
CA SER A 99 6.62 -5.09 9.51
C SER A 99 5.20 -4.75 9.08
N LEU A 100 5.03 -3.86 8.10
CA LEU A 100 3.73 -3.53 7.51
C LEU A 100 3.02 -4.78 6.98
N HIS A 101 3.71 -5.65 6.23
CA HIS A 101 3.16 -6.91 5.72
C HIS A 101 2.72 -7.85 6.83
N SER A 102 3.57 -8.02 7.86
CA SER A 102 3.29 -8.89 9.00
C SER A 102 2.05 -8.42 9.75
N ASN A 103 1.98 -7.12 10.04
CA ASN A 103 0.86 -6.51 10.74
C ASN A 103 -0.43 -6.59 9.91
N LEU A 104 -0.37 -6.35 8.59
CA LEU A 104 -1.51 -6.47 7.70
C LEU A 104 -2.04 -7.91 7.68
N LYS A 105 -1.16 -8.91 7.64
CA LYS A 105 -1.54 -10.33 7.66
C LYS A 105 -2.27 -10.70 8.96
N ILE A 106 -1.75 -10.25 10.11
CA ILE A 106 -2.38 -10.47 11.42
C ILE A 106 -3.77 -9.82 11.45
N TRP A 107 -3.87 -8.57 10.99
CA TRP A 107 -5.13 -7.84 10.95
C TRP A 107 -6.16 -8.54 10.04
N MET A 108 -5.75 -8.96 8.85
CA MET A 108 -6.60 -9.66 7.88
C MET A 108 -7.11 -11.01 8.40
N TYR A 109 -6.34 -11.71 9.24
CA TYR A 109 -6.72 -13.03 9.78
C TYR A 109 -8.01 -13.00 10.61
N ARG A 110 -8.36 -11.83 11.17
CA ARG A 110 -9.56 -11.60 11.98
C ARG A 110 -10.86 -11.77 11.20
N PHE A 111 -10.85 -11.46 9.89
CA PHE A 111 -12.06 -11.43 9.07
C PHE A 111 -12.46 -12.80 8.49
N LYS A 112 -11.66 -13.87 8.72
CA LYS A 112 -11.95 -15.25 8.28
C LYS A 112 -12.31 -15.41 6.79
N GLY A 113 -11.82 -14.49 5.96
CA GLY A 113 -12.04 -14.45 4.51
C GLY A 113 -12.54 -13.07 4.07
N VAL A 114 -11.92 -12.53 3.02
CA VAL A 114 -12.30 -11.23 2.46
C VAL A 114 -12.63 -11.41 0.98
N SER A 115 -13.78 -10.88 0.56
CA SER A 115 -14.14 -10.85 -0.86
C SER A 115 -13.23 -9.89 -1.61
N THR A 116 -12.73 -10.32 -2.77
CA THR A 116 -11.89 -9.49 -3.63
C THR A 116 -12.59 -8.20 -4.08
N LYS A 117 -13.94 -8.20 -4.16
CA LYS A 117 -14.76 -7.01 -4.44
C LYS A 117 -14.52 -5.89 -3.43
N PHE A 118 -14.29 -6.22 -2.17
CA PHE A 118 -14.14 -5.24 -1.09
C PHE A 118 -12.69 -5.06 -0.64
N LEU A 119 -11.73 -5.75 -1.25
CA LEU A 119 -10.34 -5.75 -0.81
C LEU A 119 -9.74 -4.33 -0.74
N ASN A 120 -10.08 -3.46 -1.69
CA ASN A 120 -9.67 -2.05 -1.66
C ASN A 120 -10.13 -1.33 -0.39
N ASN A 121 -11.36 -1.60 0.07
CA ASN A 121 -11.91 -0.99 1.28
C ASN A 121 -11.14 -1.46 2.52
N TYR A 122 -10.75 -2.74 2.57
CA TYR A 122 -9.92 -3.26 3.66
C TYR A 122 -8.53 -2.63 3.66
N MET A 123 -7.90 -2.45 2.49
CA MET A 123 -6.60 -1.78 2.40
C MET A 123 -6.69 -0.32 2.85
N SER A 124 -7.73 0.39 2.42
CA SER A 124 -7.99 1.78 2.82
C SER A 124 -8.24 1.88 4.33
N TRP A 125 -9.04 0.98 4.90
CA TRP A 125 -9.30 0.92 6.33
C TRP A 125 -8.03 0.62 7.13
N TYR A 126 -7.22 -0.33 6.68
CA TYR A 126 -5.94 -0.63 7.34
C TYR A 126 -4.97 0.55 7.26
N LYS A 127 -4.85 1.21 6.10
CA LYS A 127 -4.02 2.41 5.93
C LYS A 127 -4.48 3.54 6.88
N TRP A 128 -5.79 3.74 7.00
CA TRP A 128 -6.37 4.69 7.95
C TRP A 128 -5.97 4.35 9.39
N LEU A 129 -6.09 3.08 9.81
CA LEU A 129 -5.66 2.64 11.15
C LEU A 129 -4.17 2.87 11.41
N GLN A 130 -3.31 2.69 10.39
CA GLN A 130 -1.87 2.93 10.52
C GLN A 130 -1.51 4.42 10.67
N SER A 131 -2.31 5.31 10.07
CA SER A 131 -2.09 6.76 10.12
C SER A 131 -2.20 7.34 11.55
N PHE A 132 -2.87 6.62 12.45
CA PHE A 132 -3.03 6.99 13.85
C PHE A 132 -2.38 5.97 14.79
N SER A 133 -1.47 5.13 14.30
CA SER A 133 -0.92 4.01 15.07
C SER A 133 -0.14 4.45 16.32
N SER A 134 0.49 5.63 16.27
CA SER A 134 1.19 6.28 17.39
C SER A 134 0.27 6.94 18.41
N ASP A 135 -0.99 7.17 18.06
CA ASP A 135 -1.91 7.92 18.91
C ASP A 135 -2.47 7.05 20.03
N LYS A 136 -2.85 7.70 21.14
CA LYS A 136 -3.61 7.01 22.21
C LYS A 136 -4.95 6.53 21.66
N GLU A 137 -5.43 5.36 22.09
CA GLU A 137 -6.71 4.78 21.64
C GLU A 137 -7.87 5.78 21.69
N VAL A 138 -7.97 6.60 22.75
CA VAL A 138 -9.00 7.64 22.89
C VAL A 138 -8.98 8.65 21.74
N ILE A 139 -7.78 9.02 21.25
CA ILE A 139 -7.61 9.95 20.13
C ILE A 139 -8.03 9.26 18.83
N LYS A 140 -7.66 7.98 18.64
CA LYS A 140 -8.08 7.20 17.47
C LYS A 140 -9.60 7.09 17.36
N THR A 141 -10.29 6.78 18.47
CA THR A 141 -11.75 6.68 18.50
C THR A 141 -12.41 8.02 18.16
N LYS A 142 -11.90 9.12 18.71
CA LYS A 142 -12.38 10.47 18.38
C LYS A 142 -12.18 10.79 16.88
N ASN A 143 -10.99 10.53 16.35
CA ASN A 143 -10.68 10.75 14.94
C ASN A 143 -11.56 9.88 14.03
N MET A 144 -11.86 8.64 14.42
CA MET A 144 -12.78 7.76 13.69
C MET A 144 -14.16 8.40 13.54
N LEU A 145 -14.72 8.86 14.66
CA LEU A 145 -16.05 9.47 14.67
C LEU A 145 -16.06 10.74 13.81
N ILE A 146 -15.08 11.61 14.00
CA ILE A 146 -14.92 12.84 13.24
C ILE A 146 -14.82 12.54 11.73
N HIS A 147 -13.92 11.66 11.31
CA HIS A 147 -13.74 11.33 9.89
C HIS A 147 -14.92 10.54 9.29
N SER A 148 -15.74 9.87 10.10
CA SER A 148 -16.94 9.17 9.62
C SER A 148 -18.12 10.10 9.32
N ILE A 149 -18.16 11.27 9.99
CA ILE A 149 -19.25 12.24 9.89
C ILE A 149 -18.86 13.41 8.97
N ILE A 150 -17.56 13.73 8.88
CA ILE A 150 -17.09 14.74 7.95
C ILE A 150 -17.36 14.26 6.52
N PRO A 151 -18.21 14.96 5.74
CA PRO A 151 -18.32 14.67 4.32
C PRO A 151 -16.95 14.88 3.68
N PHE A 152 -16.53 14.00 2.77
CA PHE A 152 -15.28 14.13 2.05
C PHE A 152 -15.28 15.46 1.29
N VAL A 153 -14.61 16.48 1.85
CA VAL A 153 -14.38 17.75 1.15
C VAL A 153 -13.02 17.60 0.46
N ASP A 154 -13.03 17.38 -0.85
CA ASP A 154 -11.80 17.44 -1.66
C ASP A 154 -11.31 18.89 -1.68
N THR A 155 -10.52 19.27 -0.69
CA THR A 155 -9.91 20.60 -0.59
C THR A 155 -8.69 20.71 -1.48
N LYS A 156 -8.84 20.44 -2.78
CA LYS A 156 -7.84 20.84 -3.77
C LYS A 156 -7.75 22.36 -3.78
N ILE A 157 -6.55 22.91 -3.64
CA ILE A 157 -6.27 24.35 -3.69
C ILE A 157 -6.86 24.99 -4.96
N LYS A 158 -6.94 24.25 -6.08
CA LYS A 158 -7.65 24.70 -7.30
C LYS A 158 -9.12 25.07 -7.04
N GLY A 159 -9.84 24.31 -6.23
CA GLY A 159 -11.24 24.57 -5.89
C GLY A 159 -11.47 25.77 -4.97
N TYR A 160 -10.42 26.34 -4.38
CA TYR A 160 -10.48 27.61 -3.65
C TYR A 160 -10.22 28.82 -4.52
N LYS A 161 -9.43 28.68 -5.60
CA LYS A 161 -9.14 29.79 -6.52
C LYS A 161 -10.35 30.23 -7.34
N GLU A 162 -11.31 29.35 -7.57
CA GLU A 162 -12.49 29.60 -8.42
C GLU A 162 -13.77 29.90 -7.62
N ARG A 163 -13.69 30.03 -6.28
CA ARG A 163 -14.84 30.48 -5.49
C ARG A 163 -14.96 32.00 -5.59
N GLU A 164 -15.71 32.48 -6.57
CA GLU A 164 -16.25 33.84 -6.52
C GLU A 164 -17.21 33.96 -5.33
N THR A 165 -16.88 34.86 -4.42
CA THR A 165 -17.77 35.25 -3.32
C THR A 165 -18.88 36.10 -3.91
N ASN A 166 -20.04 35.49 -4.16
CA ASN A 166 -21.27 36.25 -4.39
C ASN A 166 -21.71 36.88 -3.06
N ILE A 167 -21.32 38.15 -2.87
CA ILE A 167 -22.02 39.11 -2.01
C ILE A 167 -22.89 39.96 -2.93
#